data_AF-A0A1Z3UCN9-F1
#
_entry.id   AF-A0A1Z3UCN9-F1
#
_cell.length_a   1.000
_cell.length_b   1.000
_cell.length_c   1.000
_cell.angle_alpha   90.00
_cell.angle_beta   90.00
_cell.angle_gamma   90.00
#
_symmetry.space_group_name_H-M   'P 1'
#
loop_
_entity.id
_entity.type
_entity.pdbx_description
1 polymer ?
#
loop_
_entity_poly.entity_id
_entity_poly.type
_entity_poly.pdbx_seq_one_letter_code
_entity_poly.pdbx_strand_id
1 'polypeptide(L)'
;MRVISILAASAICSSCSTAFSQADQSATLSSQACELRTSARDHVGEVIAFRGRYSSDGRERARIDIMECSHRYGVHRFADGLEKVMDPDALIGFYPARSVEALFTARIELVPPNTMAYQDDDGVRLALLTATDVEAVPE
;
A
#
# COMPACT_ATOMS: atom_id res chain seq x y z
N MET A 1 -61.33 -0.42 31.48
CA MET A 1 -60.77 -1.78 31.74
C MET A 1 -60.25 -2.30 30.42
N ARG A 2 -59.01 -2.72 30.20
CA ARG A 2 -57.97 -3.32 31.05
C ARG A 2 -56.61 -2.65 30.80
N VAL A 3 -55.82 -2.63 31.87
CA VAL A 3 -54.39 -2.33 31.94
C VAL A 3 -53.62 -3.58 31.56
N ILE A 4 -52.59 -3.48 30.71
CA ILE A 4 -51.40 -4.35 30.79
C ILE A 4 -50.17 -3.48 30.50
N SER A 5 -49.39 -3.22 31.55
CA SER A 5 -48.01 -2.76 31.48
C SER A 5 -47.10 -3.95 31.19
N ILE A 6 -46.10 -3.78 30.31
CA ILE A 6 -44.89 -4.61 30.30
C ILE A 6 -43.68 -3.67 30.34
N LEU A 7 -42.89 -3.83 31.41
CA LEU A 7 -41.63 -3.16 31.63
C LEU A 7 -40.52 -3.71 30.70
N ALA A 8 -39.77 -2.75 30.15
CA ALA A 8 -38.31 -2.68 30.00
C ALA A 8 -37.45 -3.94 29.75
N ALA A 9 -36.62 -3.85 28.71
CA ALA A 9 -35.21 -4.27 28.77
C ALA A 9 -34.36 -3.54 27.71
N SER A 10 -33.28 -2.89 28.19
CA SER A 10 -31.95 -2.79 27.56
C SER A 10 -31.82 -2.02 26.22
N ALA A 11 -31.34 -0.79 26.14
CA ALA A 11 -29.99 -0.25 26.45
C ALA A 11 -28.85 -0.85 25.59
N ILE A 12 -28.09 0.06 24.93
CA ILE A 12 -26.70 -0.10 24.42
C ILE A 12 -26.62 -0.84 23.06
N CYS A 13 -26.02 -0.36 21.95
CA CYS A 13 -24.93 0.59 21.75
C CYS A 13 -25.05 1.22 20.34
N SER A 14 -24.99 2.55 20.26
CA SER A 14 -25.05 3.34 19.01
C SER A 14 -23.69 3.49 18.32
N SER A 15 -22.75 2.56 18.52
CA SER A 15 -21.37 2.70 18.05
C SER A 15 -20.62 1.37 18.16
N CYS A 16 -20.91 0.41 17.27
CA CYS A 16 -20.13 -0.82 17.17
C CYS A 16 -20.15 -1.38 15.74
N SER A 17 -19.78 -0.56 14.74
CA SER A 17 -19.74 -1.02 13.34
C SER A 17 -18.58 -0.48 12.51
N THR A 18 -17.56 0.15 13.11
CA THR A 18 -16.45 0.75 12.34
C THR A 18 -15.05 0.30 12.74
N ALA A 19 -14.90 -0.64 13.68
CA ALA A 19 -13.57 -1.18 14.04
C ALA A 19 -13.26 -2.56 13.44
N PHE A 20 -14.26 -3.28 12.92
CA PHE A 20 -14.08 -4.64 12.42
C PHE A 20 -13.66 -4.70 10.94
N SER A 21 -13.75 -3.60 10.17
CA SER A 21 -13.44 -3.62 8.75
C SER A 21 -11.99 -3.27 8.40
N GLN A 22 -11.28 -2.49 9.23
CA GLN A 22 -9.92 -2.06 8.90
C GLN A 22 -8.86 -3.13 9.16
N ALA A 23 -8.91 -3.83 10.30
CA ALA A 23 -7.92 -4.86 10.62
C ALA A 23 -8.04 -6.09 9.72
N ASP A 24 -9.26 -6.50 9.38
CA ASP A 24 -9.53 -7.65 8.52
C ASP A 24 -9.19 -7.35 7.04
N GLN A 25 -9.45 -6.12 6.58
CA GLN A 25 -8.98 -5.66 5.27
C GLN A 25 -7.46 -5.54 5.23
N SER A 26 -6.81 -4.93 6.23
CA SER A 26 -5.35 -4.87 6.29
C SER A 26 -4.70 -6.26 6.28
N ALA A 27 -5.24 -7.22 7.04
CA ALA A 27 -4.71 -8.59 7.06
C ALA A 27 -4.89 -9.33 5.73
N THR A 28 -6.00 -9.09 5.01
CA THR A 28 -6.26 -9.68 3.69
C THR A 28 -5.43 -9.01 2.59
N LEU A 29 -5.23 -7.69 2.68
CA LEU A 29 -4.37 -6.91 1.79
C LEU A 29 -2.89 -7.31 1.97
N SER A 30 -2.50 -7.59 3.22
CA SER A 30 -1.18 -8.08 3.60
C SER A 30 -0.86 -9.43 2.97
N SER A 31 -1.74 -10.42 3.15
CA SER A 31 -1.51 -11.78 2.68
C SER A 31 -1.40 -11.83 1.15
N GLN A 32 -2.28 -11.12 0.44
CA GLN A 32 -2.22 -11.03 -1.03
C GLN A 32 -0.92 -10.42 -1.51
N ALA A 33 -0.43 -9.35 -0.89
CA ALA A 33 0.81 -8.68 -1.27
C ALA A 33 2.06 -9.53 -1.02
N CYS A 34 2.04 -10.39 0.01
CA CYS A 34 3.14 -11.29 0.33
C CYS A 34 3.24 -12.49 -0.63
N GLU A 35 2.11 -13.02 -1.10
CA GLU A 35 2.08 -14.18 -2.02
C GLU A 35 2.64 -13.85 -3.42
N LEU A 36 2.70 -12.57 -3.77
CA LEU A 36 3.15 -12.10 -5.09
C LEU A 36 4.56 -12.53 -5.46
N ARG A 37 5.50 -12.72 -4.53
CA ARG A 37 6.88 -13.03 -4.97
C ARG A 37 7.01 -14.38 -5.69
N THR A 38 6.18 -15.37 -5.32
CA THR A 38 6.21 -16.71 -5.90
C THR A 38 5.42 -16.82 -7.21
N SER A 39 4.45 -15.93 -7.43
CA SER A 39 3.49 -16.01 -8.54
C SER A 39 3.17 -14.65 -9.16
N ALA A 40 4.00 -13.61 -9.00
CA ALA A 40 3.68 -12.25 -9.47
C ALA A 40 3.38 -12.20 -10.97
N ARG A 41 4.00 -13.09 -11.74
CA ARG A 41 3.71 -13.26 -13.17
C ARG A 41 2.28 -13.74 -13.43
N ASP A 42 1.72 -14.55 -12.53
CA ASP A 42 0.35 -15.05 -12.61
C ASP A 42 -0.66 -13.96 -12.19
N HIS A 43 -0.22 -12.95 -11.44
CA HIS A 43 -1.03 -11.83 -10.96
C HIS A 43 -0.88 -10.55 -11.81
N VAL A 44 -0.29 -10.65 -13.00
CA VAL A 44 -0.11 -9.48 -13.89
C VAL A 44 -1.47 -8.89 -14.27
N GLY A 45 -1.60 -7.58 -14.11
CA GLY A 45 -2.83 -6.83 -14.34
C GLY A 45 -3.72 -6.71 -13.09
N GLU A 46 -3.47 -7.50 -12.04
CA GLU A 46 -4.20 -7.37 -10.78
C GLU A 46 -3.87 -6.05 -10.10
N VAL A 47 -4.86 -5.54 -9.36
CA VAL A 47 -4.75 -4.34 -8.55
C VAL A 47 -4.80 -4.75 -7.09
N ILE A 48 -3.75 -4.42 -6.36
CA ILE A 48 -3.55 -4.75 -4.95
C ILE A 48 -3.49 -3.46 -4.15
N ALA A 49 -3.87 -3.52 -2.88
CA ALA A 49 -3.52 -2.50 -1.91
C ALA A 49 -2.64 -3.10 -0.81
N PHE A 50 -1.67 -2.32 -0.33
CA PHE A 50 -0.73 -2.78 0.68
C PHE A 50 -0.09 -1.59 1.39
N ARG A 51 0.29 -1.78 2.66
CA ARG A 51 1.12 -0.80 3.35
C ARG A 51 2.57 -1.05 2.99
N GLY A 52 3.23 0.01 2.52
CA GLY A 52 4.60 -0.08 2.02
C GLY A 52 5.42 1.14 2.39
N ARG A 53 6.71 1.02 2.16
CA ARG A 53 7.68 2.10 2.25
C ARG A 53 8.30 2.30 0.88
N TYR A 54 8.01 3.43 0.26
CA TYR A 54 8.59 3.86 -1.00
C TYR A 54 9.93 4.56 -0.76
N SER A 55 10.94 4.25 -1.55
CA SER A 55 12.23 4.95 -1.57
C SER A 55 12.69 5.17 -3.01
N SER A 56 13.36 6.30 -3.24
CA SER A 56 13.94 6.65 -4.54
C SER A 56 15.37 7.14 -4.33
N ASP A 57 16.31 6.60 -5.10
CA ASP A 57 17.70 7.06 -5.09
C ASP A 57 17.95 8.27 -6.02
N GLY A 58 16.88 8.86 -6.56
CA GLY A 58 16.94 10.03 -7.46
C GLY A 58 17.59 9.75 -8.82
N ARG A 59 18.03 8.52 -9.08
CA ARG A 59 18.79 8.11 -10.29
C ARG A 59 18.10 7.01 -11.08
N GLU A 60 16.77 6.90 -10.98
CA GLU A 60 15.89 5.93 -11.68
C GLU A 60 15.53 4.66 -10.88
N ARG A 61 16.01 4.48 -9.64
CA ARG A 61 15.63 3.32 -8.83
C ARG A 61 14.58 3.69 -7.78
N ALA A 62 13.34 3.77 -8.25
CA ALA A 62 12.16 3.83 -7.41
C ALA A 62 11.77 2.42 -6.95
N ARG A 63 11.69 2.22 -5.64
CA ARG A 63 11.43 0.92 -5.01
C ARG A 63 10.36 1.05 -3.95
N ILE A 64 9.67 -0.05 -3.68
CA ILE A 64 8.74 -0.14 -2.56
C ILE A 64 9.00 -1.42 -1.77
N ASP A 65 9.20 -1.25 -0.47
CA ASP A 65 9.28 -2.32 0.53
C ASP A 65 7.88 -2.56 1.09
N ILE A 66 7.32 -3.75 0.88
CA ILE A 66 6.03 -4.12 1.53
C ILE A 66 6.34 -4.53 2.97
N MET A 67 5.82 -3.76 3.93
CA MET A 67 6.27 -3.81 5.33
C MET A 67 6.03 -5.17 5.99
N GLU A 68 5.00 -5.90 5.56
CA GLU A 68 4.57 -7.16 6.19
C GLU A 68 5.29 -8.39 5.63
N CYS A 69 5.95 -8.27 4.46
CA CYS A 69 6.45 -9.41 3.69
C CYS A 69 7.97 -9.41 3.51
N SER A 70 8.67 -8.35 3.91
CA SER A 70 10.10 -8.13 3.60
C SER A 70 10.40 -8.31 2.09
N HIS A 71 9.49 -7.85 1.23
CA HIS A 71 9.61 -7.95 -0.23
C HIS A 71 9.74 -6.58 -0.86
N ARG A 72 10.55 -6.53 -1.93
CA ARG A 72 10.87 -5.30 -2.65
C ARG A 72 10.37 -5.40 -4.07
N TYR A 73 9.67 -4.38 -4.54
CA TYR A 73 9.25 -4.28 -5.92
C TYR A 73 9.77 -2.98 -6.54
N GLY A 74 10.15 -3.06 -7.81
CA GLY A 74 10.46 -1.86 -8.59
C GLY A 74 9.16 -1.13 -8.96
N VAL A 75 9.16 0.19 -8.84
CA VAL A 75 8.08 1.04 -9.32
C VAL A 75 8.45 1.53 -10.72
N HIS A 76 7.58 1.31 -11.70
CA HIS A 76 7.82 1.73 -13.08
C HIS A 76 7.01 2.97 -13.47
N ARG A 77 5.82 3.15 -12.90
CA ARG A 77 4.91 4.24 -13.24
C ARG A 77 4.13 4.70 -12.02
N PHE A 78 3.77 5.98 -12.03
CA PHE A 78 2.79 6.58 -11.13
C PHE A 78 1.58 7.06 -11.93
N ALA A 79 0.41 7.03 -11.31
CA ALA A 79 -0.75 7.74 -11.85
C ALA A 79 -0.50 9.26 -11.86
N ASP A 80 -1.17 9.96 -12.77
CA ASP A 80 -1.03 11.41 -12.94
C ASP A 80 -1.25 12.14 -11.60
N GLY A 81 -0.27 12.97 -11.23
CA GLY A 81 -0.31 13.75 -9.99
C GLY A 81 0.18 13.03 -8.73
N LEU A 82 0.27 11.69 -8.73
CA LEU A 82 0.83 10.94 -7.61
C LEU A 82 2.34 11.18 -7.47
N GLU A 83 3.06 11.40 -8.56
CA GLU A 83 4.50 11.73 -8.55
C GLU A 83 4.82 12.91 -7.63
N LYS A 84 3.96 13.94 -7.58
CA LYS A 84 4.16 15.12 -6.72
C LYS A 84 4.00 14.81 -5.24
N VAL A 85 3.14 13.85 -4.91
CA VAL A 85 2.92 13.38 -3.53
C VAL A 85 4.06 12.46 -3.09
N MET A 86 4.60 11.70 -4.06
CA MET A 86 5.66 10.72 -3.85
C MET A 86 7.06 11.29 -3.99
N ASP A 87 7.21 12.54 -4.42
CA ASP A 87 8.49 13.24 -4.50
C ASP A 87 9.01 13.48 -3.08
N PRO A 88 10.04 12.75 -2.63
CA PRO A 88 10.56 12.88 -1.28
C PRO A 88 11.21 14.26 -1.04
N ASP A 89 11.66 14.94 -2.10
CA ASP A 89 12.21 16.29 -2.01
C ASP A 89 11.09 17.36 -1.90
N ALA A 90 9.89 17.08 -2.43
CA ALA A 90 8.72 17.93 -2.29
C ALA A 90 8.08 17.88 -0.89
N LEU A 91 8.37 16.84 -0.09
CA LEU A 91 7.86 16.65 1.27
C LEU A 91 8.56 17.51 2.35
N ILE A 92 9.22 18.60 1.95
CA ILE A 92 9.80 19.70 2.75
C ILE A 92 11.23 19.45 3.26
N GLY A 93 12.15 20.29 2.75
CA GLY A 93 13.24 20.91 3.52
C GLY A 93 14.48 20.08 3.82
N PHE A 94 15.40 20.00 2.85
CA PHE A 94 16.84 19.87 3.05
C PHE A 94 17.33 18.76 4.00
N TYR A 95 17.04 17.48 3.72
CA TYR A 95 17.80 16.36 4.32
C TYR A 95 17.86 15.14 3.37
N PRO A 96 18.97 14.37 3.37
CA PRO A 96 19.25 13.36 2.36
C PRO A 96 18.43 12.08 2.62
N ALA A 97 17.90 11.48 1.56
CA ALA A 97 17.21 10.18 1.54
C ALA A 97 16.05 10.05 2.54
N ARG A 98 14.85 10.49 2.14
CA ARG A 98 13.62 10.15 2.85
C ARG A 98 12.84 9.08 2.10
N SER A 99 12.26 8.18 2.88
CA SER A 99 11.30 7.21 2.40
C SER A 99 9.89 7.68 2.72
N VAL A 100 8.91 7.23 1.93
CA VAL A 100 7.49 7.55 2.11
C VAL A 100 6.76 6.28 2.50
N GLU A 101 6.23 6.24 3.72
CA GLU A 101 5.30 5.20 4.12
C GLU A 101 3.88 5.62 3.76
N ALA A 102 3.12 4.70 3.15
CA ALA A 102 1.73 4.94 2.82
C ALA A 102 0.98 3.61 2.68
N LEU A 103 -0.34 3.71 2.65
CA LEU A 103 -1.19 2.68 2.08
C LEU A 103 -1.28 2.90 0.56
N PHE A 104 -0.64 2.02 -0.19
CA PHE A 104 -0.56 2.09 -1.65
C PHE A 104 -1.65 1.24 -2.28
N THR A 105 -2.16 1.69 -3.42
CA THR A 105 -2.83 0.83 -4.39
C THR A 105 -1.97 0.78 -5.64
N ALA A 106 -1.66 -0.42 -6.12
CA ALA A 106 -0.81 -0.60 -7.29
C ALA A 106 -1.36 -1.67 -8.23
N ARG A 107 -1.09 -1.51 -9.52
CA ARG A 107 -1.25 -2.57 -10.52
C ARG A 107 0.07 -3.29 -10.74
N ILE A 108 0.02 -4.61 -10.85
CA ILE A 108 1.17 -5.42 -11.21
C ILE A 108 1.31 -5.41 -12.74
N GLU A 109 2.48 -5.05 -13.24
CA GLU A 109 2.78 -4.96 -14.67
C GLU A 109 4.06 -5.72 -15.02
N LEU A 110 4.12 -6.19 -16.28
CA LEU A 110 5.35 -6.70 -16.87
C LEU A 110 6.01 -5.62 -17.71
N VAL A 111 7.25 -5.32 -17.36
CA VAL A 111 8.12 -4.39 -18.06
C VAL A 111 9.35 -5.18 -18.52
N PRO A 112 9.99 -4.83 -19.66
CA PRO A 112 11.24 -5.47 -20.05
C PRO A 112 12.25 -5.49 -18.89
N PRO A 113 12.80 -6.66 -18.54
CA PRO A 113 13.80 -6.75 -17.48
C PRO A 113 15.02 -5.86 -17.77
N ASN A 114 15.46 -5.13 -16.74
CA ASN A 114 16.67 -4.34 -16.72
C ASN A 114 17.64 -4.91 -15.68
N THR A 115 18.30 -6.00 -16.07
CA THR A 115 19.30 -6.69 -15.24
C THR A 115 20.56 -5.86 -14.98
N MET A 116 20.77 -4.76 -15.72
CA MET A 116 21.86 -3.81 -15.45
C MET A 116 21.56 -2.93 -14.23
N ALA A 117 20.29 -2.60 -13.97
CA ALA A 117 19.88 -1.74 -12.86
C ALA A 117 19.45 -2.53 -11.61
N TYR A 118 18.91 -3.74 -11.80
CA TYR A 118 18.39 -4.60 -10.74
C TYR A 118 18.86 -6.05 -10.94
N GLN A 119 19.62 -6.59 -9.97
CA GLN A 119 19.95 -8.01 -9.99
C GLN A 119 18.66 -8.83 -9.87
N ASP A 120 18.58 -9.92 -10.63
CA ASP A 120 17.42 -10.82 -10.69
C ASP A 120 16.10 -10.13 -11.09
N ASP A 121 16.19 -9.11 -11.94
CA ASP A 121 15.01 -8.49 -12.53
C ASP A 121 14.26 -9.48 -13.43
N ASP A 122 13.07 -9.87 -13.01
CA ASP A 122 12.18 -10.76 -13.73
C ASP A 122 11.13 -10.04 -14.59
N GLY A 123 11.18 -8.69 -14.58
CA GLY A 123 10.28 -7.80 -15.31
C GLY A 123 9.02 -7.40 -14.54
N VAL A 124 8.80 -7.94 -13.33
CA VAL A 124 7.62 -7.58 -12.53
C VAL A 124 7.81 -6.19 -11.92
N ARG A 125 6.86 -5.31 -12.17
CA ARG A 125 6.86 -3.92 -11.68
C ARG A 125 5.51 -3.53 -11.12
N LEU A 126 5.51 -2.54 -10.25
CA LEU A 126 4.31 -1.91 -9.74
C LEU A 126 4.07 -0.58 -10.45
N ALA A 127 2.86 -0.41 -10.96
CA ALA A 127 2.31 0.87 -11.38
C ALA A 127 1.44 1.41 -10.24
N LEU A 128 1.94 2.43 -9.53
CA LEU A 128 1.23 3.00 -8.38
C LEU A 128 0.05 3.83 -8.87
N LEU A 129 -1.15 3.48 -8.39
CA LEU A 129 -2.39 4.14 -8.76
C LEU A 129 -2.77 5.21 -7.74
N THR A 130 -2.63 4.90 -6.45
CA THR A 130 -2.94 5.82 -5.35
C THR A 130 -2.01 5.57 -4.16
N ALA A 131 -1.87 6.60 -3.31
CA ALA A 131 -1.28 6.49 -1.99
C ALA A 131 -2.13 7.28 -1.00
N THR A 132 -2.46 6.68 0.14
CA THR A 132 -3.19 7.31 1.25
C THR A 132 -2.43 7.11 2.56
N ASP A 133 -2.77 7.87 3.60
CA ASP A 133 -2.07 7.82 4.90
C ASP A 133 -0.56 8.01 4.76
N VAL A 134 -0.18 9.03 3.97
CA VAL A 134 1.19 9.31 3.58
C VAL A 134 1.96 9.92 4.74
N GLU A 135 3.04 9.26 5.15
CA GLU A 135 3.94 9.67 6.22
C GLU A 135 5.40 9.65 5.73
N ALA A 136 6.11 10.75 5.95
CA ALA A 136 7.53 10.83 5.60
C ALA A 136 8.39 10.20 6.70
N VAL A 137 9.24 9.25 6.34
CA VAL A 137 10.07 8.49 7.28
C VAL A 137 11.56 8.74 7.01
N PRO A 138 12.35 9.15 8.01
CA PRO A 138 13.80 9.24 7.87
C PRO A 138 14.40 7.84 7.71
N GLU A 139 15.35 7.68 6.77
CA GLU A 139 16.11 6.43 6.61
C GLU A 139 17.13 6.19 7.74
#